data_AF-A0A6A5Y6J7-F1
#
_entry.id   AF-A0A6A5Y6J7-F1
#
_cell.length_a   1.000
_cell.length_b   1.000
_cell.length_c   1.000
_cell.angle_alpha   90.00
_cell.angle_beta   90.00
_cell.angle_gamma   90.00
#
_symmetry.space_group_name_H-M   'P 1'
#
loop_
_entity.id
_entity.type
_entity.pdbx_description
1 polymer ?
#
loop_
_entity_poly.entity_id
_entity_poly.type
_entity_poly.pdbx_seq_one_letter_code
_entity_poly.pdbx_strand_id
1 'polypeptide(L)'
;QILDPLLKYVDNLLMQNLQLHDKPFLAEACPVCKCTSDFTHDHSTFLPLSPCGHWIHYNCFVWHCTRLDPSRSQCPVCSTGLYHWDGINALTLATRTSIEMEMGALCFPYYDQYLNLPIYNDRNEYEADCTVIEAEIQRAYATWVFQIIDPRDGSPNLIAVLHAALRFIRETGRPKSKWLSWDTCLGYLLFTTLVCIKLKRVMKETHFLVVDSHGWADLDQEMRALQARILAEIAG
;
A
#
# COMPACT_ATOMS: atom_id res chain seq x y z
N GLN A 1 -21.57 -8.06 11.10
CA GLN A 1 -21.30 -9.07 10.06
C GLN A 1 -20.89 -8.29 8.82
N ILE A 2 -19.77 -8.48 8.13
CA ILE A 2 -18.51 -9.18 8.36
C ILE A 2 -17.48 -8.15 7.86
N LEU A 3 -16.70 -7.63 8.78
CA LEU A 3 -15.72 -6.58 8.53
C LEU A 3 -14.38 -7.31 8.67
N ASP A 4 -13.54 -7.38 7.63
CA ASP A 4 -12.09 -7.70 7.69
C ASP A 4 -11.46 -7.81 6.29
N PRO A 5 -10.15 -7.53 6.09
CA PRO A 5 -9.10 -7.60 7.12
C PRO A 5 -7.92 -6.61 7.17
N LEU A 6 -7.09 -6.36 6.14
CA LEU A 6 -5.77 -5.74 6.43
C LEU A 6 -5.82 -4.23 6.77
N LEU A 7 -6.74 -3.47 6.19
CA LEU A 7 -6.82 -2.02 6.39
C LEU A 7 -7.38 -1.60 7.75
N LYS A 8 -8.03 -2.53 8.43
CA LYS A 8 -8.35 -2.35 9.84
C LYS A 8 -7.08 -2.35 10.70
N TYR A 9 -6.12 -3.20 10.36
CA TYR A 9 -4.95 -3.43 11.19
C TYR A 9 -3.86 -2.38 11.08
N VAL A 10 -3.93 -1.49 10.10
CA VAL A 10 -2.80 -0.60 9.83
C VAL A 10 -3.07 0.84 10.20
N ASP A 11 -4.27 1.38 9.95
CA ASP A 11 -4.54 2.79 10.25
C ASP A 11 -5.93 3.04 10.83
N ASN A 12 -7.01 2.47 10.27
CA ASN A 12 -8.34 2.93 10.66
C ASN A 12 -8.85 2.31 11.98
N LEU A 13 -8.67 1.01 12.19
CA LEU A 13 -9.10 0.36 13.44
C LEU A 13 -8.07 0.57 14.55
N LEU A 14 -6.78 0.72 14.20
CA LEU A 14 -5.75 1.14 15.14
C LEU A 14 -6.00 2.52 15.75
N MET A 15 -6.39 3.49 14.92
CA MET A 15 -6.65 4.84 15.39
C MET A 15 -8.03 4.96 16.08
N GLN A 16 -9.03 4.17 15.65
CA GLN A 16 -10.39 4.25 16.20
C GLN A 16 -10.61 3.40 17.46
N ASN A 17 -9.82 2.35 17.68
CA ASN A 17 -9.98 1.44 18.83
C ASN A 17 -8.74 1.36 19.72
N LEU A 18 -8.04 2.50 19.90
CA LEU A 18 -6.93 2.65 20.86
C LEU A 18 -7.26 2.05 22.24
N GLN A 19 -8.52 2.15 22.66
CA GLN A 19 -9.00 1.58 23.93
C GLN A 19 -8.88 0.05 24.06
N LEU A 20 -8.77 -0.67 22.95
CA LEU A 20 -8.58 -2.12 22.86
C LEU A 20 -7.11 -2.51 22.69
N HIS A 21 -6.22 -1.55 22.44
CA HIS A 21 -4.79 -1.83 22.29
C HIS A 21 -4.13 -2.04 23.65
N ASP A 22 -3.01 -2.77 23.65
CA ASP A 22 -2.15 -2.98 24.83
C ASP A 22 -2.89 -3.55 26.06
N LYS A 23 -4.05 -4.19 25.81
CA LYS A 23 -4.82 -4.94 26.80
C LYS A 23 -4.97 -6.41 26.35
N PRO A 24 -3.86 -7.13 26.11
CA PRO A 24 -3.96 -8.56 25.86
C PRO A 24 -4.66 -9.22 27.06
N PHE A 25 -5.51 -10.22 26.79
CA PHE A 25 -6.37 -10.79 27.82
C PHE A 25 -5.60 -11.46 28.97
N LEU A 26 -4.30 -11.71 28.80
CA LEU A 26 -3.37 -12.30 29.77
C LEU A 26 -1.95 -11.79 29.45
N ALA A 27 -0.94 -12.16 30.24
CA ALA A 27 0.49 -11.97 29.94
C ALA A 27 0.96 -12.81 28.73
N GLU A 28 0.21 -12.77 27.63
CA GLU A 28 0.48 -13.52 26.42
C GLU A 28 1.77 -13.01 25.78
N ALA A 29 2.68 -13.95 25.53
CA ALA A 29 3.85 -13.69 24.72
C ALA A 29 3.44 -13.59 23.26
N CYS A 30 3.96 -12.59 22.55
CA CYS A 30 3.77 -12.45 21.11
C CYS A 30 4.22 -13.74 20.40
N PRO A 31 3.41 -14.31 19.49
CA PRO A 31 3.72 -15.60 18.87
C PRO A 31 4.95 -15.54 17.95
N VAL A 32 5.36 -14.34 17.51
CA VAL A 32 6.52 -14.13 16.64
C VAL A 32 7.80 -13.93 17.44
N CYS A 33 7.89 -12.88 18.28
CA CYS A 33 9.12 -12.57 19.02
C CYS A 33 9.23 -13.25 20.39
N LYS A 34 8.17 -13.90 20.86
CA LYS A 34 8.06 -14.55 22.18
C LYS A 34 8.20 -13.61 23.39
N CYS A 35 8.20 -12.29 23.20
CA CYS A 35 8.16 -11.29 24.27
C CYS A 35 6.72 -10.95 24.68
N THR A 36 6.51 -10.62 25.95
CA THR A 36 5.26 -10.02 26.45
C THR A 36 5.24 -8.50 26.22
N SER A 37 4.10 -7.85 26.49
CA SER A 37 3.89 -6.40 26.29
C SER A 37 4.94 -5.52 26.97
N ASP A 38 5.44 -5.96 28.12
CA ASP A 38 6.25 -5.15 29.01
C ASP A 38 7.74 -5.17 28.65
N PHE A 39 8.17 -6.04 27.71
CA PHE A 39 9.58 -6.34 27.44
C PHE A 39 10.00 -6.14 25.98
N THR A 40 9.32 -5.28 25.21
CA THR A 40 9.80 -4.94 23.87
C THR A 40 10.80 -3.80 23.89
N HIS A 41 11.87 -3.94 23.11
CA HIS A 41 12.91 -2.91 22.96
C HIS A 41 12.36 -1.58 22.39
N ASP A 42 11.22 -1.63 21.67
CA ASP A 42 10.67 -0.50 20.92
C ASP A 42 9.21 -0.15 21.29
N HIS A 43 8.67 -0.60 22.43
CA HIS A 43 7.28 -0.34 22.85
C HIS A 43 6.25 -0.53 21.73
N SER A 44 6.30 -1.67 21.03
CA SER A 44 5.39 -1.95 19.93
C SER A 44 3.99 -2.25 20.45
N THR A 45 2.98 -1.52 19.96
CA THR A 45 1.57 -1.72 20.32
C THR A 45 1.11 -3.17 20.08
N PHE A 46 0.41 -3.76 21.04
CA PHE A 46 -0.19 -5.09 20.95
C PHE A 46 -1.58 -5.03 20.31
N LEU A 47 -1.81 -5.89 19.32
CA LEU A 47 -3.01 -5.89 18.50
C LEU A 47 -3.74 -7.24 18.55
N PRO A 48 -5.08 -7.25 18.67
CA PRO A 48 -5.87 -8.47 18.54
C PRO A 48 -6.13 -8.77 17.05
N LEU A 49 -5.64 -9.90 16.57
CA LEU A 49 -5.91 -10.42 15.23
C LEU A 49 -7.36 -10.86 15.09
N SER A 50 -7.94 -10.62 13.94
CA SER A 50 -9.33 -10.94 13.60
C SER A 50 -9.29 -11.86 12.37
N PRO A 51 -10.21 -12.83 12.27
CA PRO A 51 -11.33 -13.10 13.20
C PRO A 51 -10.96 -13.92 14.44
N CYS A 52 -9.72 -14.36 14.57
CA CYS A 52 -9.35 -15.39 15.56
C CYS A 52 -9.13 -14.92 17.01
N GLY A 53 -8.99 -13.62 17.26
CA GLY A 53 -8.79 -13.02 18.59
C GLY A 53 -7.38 -13.11 19.18
N HIS A 54 -6.41 -13.73 18.49
CA HIS A 54 -5.03 -13.89 18.98
C HIS A 54 -4.25 -12.57 18.99
N TRP A 55 -3.36 -12.36 19.96
CA TRP A 55 -2.62 -11.11 20.09
C TRP A 55 -1.21 -11.17 19.48
N ILE A 56 -0.78 -10.07 18.88
CA ILE A 56 0.55 -9.94 18.28
C ILE A 56 1.08 -8.50 18.42
N HIS A 57 2.39 -8.32 18.58
CA HIS A 57 2.99 -7.00 18.44
C HIS A 57 2.79 -6.48 17.02
N TYR A 58 2.47 -5.20 16.90
CA TYR A 58 2.26 -4.57 15.62
C TYR A 58 3.46 -4.72 14.67
N ASN A 59 4.67 -4.45 15.16
CA ASN A 59 5.88 -4.58 14.34
C ASN A 59 6.13 -6.04 13.94
N CYS A 60 5.80 -7.00 14.81
CA CYS A 60 5.87 -8.42 14.48
C CYS A 60 4.81 -8.83 13.45
N PHE A 61 3.61 -8.25 13.51
CA PHE A 61 2.57 -8.47 12.50
C PHE A 61 3.02 -7.95 11.14
N VAL A 62 3.52 -6.71 11.08
CA VAL A 62 4.10 -6.13 9.86
C VAL A 62 5.21 -7.02 9.32
N TRP A 63 6.17 -7.42 10.17
CA TRP A 63 7.26 -8.30 9.78
C TRP A 63 6.79 -9.65 9.24
N HIS A 64 5.79 -10.27 9.88
CA HIS A 64 5.17 -11.54 9.46
C HIS A 64 4.53 -11.40 8.08
N CYS A 65 3.81 -10.29 7.86
CA CYS A 65 3.19 -9.98 6.59
C CYS A 65 4.21 -9.77 5.46
N THR A 66 5.43 -9.31 5.76
CA THR A 66 6.50 -9.11 4.75
C THR A 66 7.35 -10.32 4.45
N ARG A 67 7.05 -11.48 5.02
CA ARG A 67 7.74 -12.72 4.67
C ARG A 67 7.27 -13.26 3.32
N LEU A 68 8.12 -14.04 2.67
CA LEU A 68 7.80 -14.81 1.47
C LEU A 68 7.14 -16.16 1.79
N ASP A 69 6.75 -16.36 3.05
CA ASP A 69 6.05 -17.54 3.52
C ASP A 69 4.59 -17.58 3.02
N PRO A 70 4.10 -18.71 2.47
CA PRO A 70 2.69 -18.90 2.15
C PRO A 70 1.72 -18.62 3.31
N SER A 71 2.15 -18.78 4.56
CA SER A 71 1.37 -18.51 5.77
C SER A 71 1.35 -17.03 6.17
N ARG A 72 1.99 -16.12 5.42
CA ARG A 72 2.06 -14.69 5.76
C ARG A 72 0.69 -14.05 5.93
N SER A 73 -0.32 -14.54 5.21
CA SER A 73 -1.69 -14.05 5.30
C SER A 73 -2.55 -14.79 6.32
N GLN A 74 -1.93 -15.62 7.16
CA GLN A 74 -2.58 -16.44 8.17
C GLN A 74 -2.08 -16.09 9.58
N CYS A 75 -2.91 -16.39 10.57
CA CYS A 75 -2.56 -16.24 11.97
C CYS A 75 -1.40 -17.19 12.33
N PRO A 76 -0.29 -16.71 12.93
CA PRO A 76 0.83 -17.57 13.30
C PRO A 76 0.52 -18.56 14.44
N VAL A 77 -0.64 -18.45 15.10
CA VAL A 77 -1.06 -19.33 16.19
C VAL A 77 -2.00 -20.43 15.71
N CYS A 78 -3.02 -20.07 14.93
CA CYS A 78 -4.10 -20.98 14.56
C CYS A 78 -4.29 -21.16 13.05
N SER A 79 -3.43 -20.57 12.23
CA SER A 79 -3.47 -20.60 10.76
C SER A 79 -4.77 -20.08 10.13
N THR A 80 -5.64 -19.44 10.92
CA THR A 80 -6.85 -18.77 10.40
C THR A 80 -6.42 -17.72 9.38
N GLY A 81 -7.01 -17.75 8.18
CA GLY A 81 -6.79 -16.74 7.16
C GLY A 81 -7.14 -15.37 7.73
N LEU A 82 -6.13 -14.52 7.88
CA LEU A 82 -6.31 -13.16 8.33
C LEU A 82 -6.74 -12.32 7.15
N TYR A 83 -6.12 -12.47 5.98
CA TYR A 83 -6.43 -11.64 4.82
C TYR A 83 -6.14 -12.31 3.48
N HIS A 84 -6.70 -11.74 2.41
CA HIS A 84 -6.26 -12.04 1.04
C HIS A 84 -5.00 -11.23 0.73
N TRP A 85 -3.96 -11.89 0.23
CA TRP A 85 -2.75 -11.21 -0.20
C TRP A 85 -3.01 -10.51 -1.54
N ASP A 86 -3.59 -9.32 -1.48
CA ASP A 86 -3.44 -8.33 -2.53
C ASP A 86 -2.13 -7.59 -2.28
N GLY A 87 -1.34 -7.36 -3.32
CA GLY A 87 -0.01 -6.72 -3.25
C GLY A 87 -0.04 -5.40 -2.49
N ILE A 88 -1.19 -4.73 -2.36
CA ILE A 88 -1.30 -3.45 -1.67
C ILE A 88 -1.41 -3.54 -0.14
N ASN A 89 -1.11 -4.69 0.46
CA ASN A 89 -0.43 -4.68 1.76
C ASN A 89 0.86 -3.83 1.72
N ALA A 90 1.40 -3.59 0.52
CA ALA A 90 2.40 -2.60 0.22
C ALA A 90 1.97 -1.12 0.37
N LEU A 91 0.69 -0.73 0.52
CA LEU A 91 0.36 0.66 0.91
C LEU A 91 0.88 0.93 2.33
N THR A 92 0.77 -0.06 3.23
CA THR A 92 1.42 -0.07 4.54
C THR A 92 2.95 -0.08 4.44
N LEU A 93 3.50 -0.74 3.42
CA LEU A 93 4.94 -0.75 3.11
C LEU A 93 5.43 0.52 2.41
N ALA A 94 4.55 1.24 1.71
CA ALA A 94 4.86 2.40 0.89
C ALA A 94 4.68 3.71 1.66
N THR A 95 3.80 3.77 2.66
CA THR A 95 3.72 4.88 3.60
C THR A 95 4.80 4.82 4.68
N ARG A 96 5.49 3.68 4.82
CA ARG A 96 6.56 3.48 5.80
C ARG A 96 7.89 3.26 5.11
N THR A 97 8.72 4.28 5.16
CA THR A 97 10.14 4.14 4.86
C THR A 97 10.77 3.06 5.73
N SER A 98 11.58 2.18 5.14
CA SER A 98 12.46 1.22 5.84
C SER A 98 11.84 -0.10 6.33
N ILE A 99 10.72 -0.57 5.78
CA ILE A 99 10.28 -1.95 6.09
C ILE A 99 11.17 -2.96 5.39
N GLU A 100 11.74 -3.87 6.17
CA GLU A 100 12.54 -4.99 5.67
C GLU A 100 11.65 -5.93 4.85
N MET A 101 11.87 -5.95 3.53
CA MET A 101 11.26 -6.91 2.62
C MET A 101 12.17 -8.13 2.53
N GLU A 102 11.61 -9.32 2.76
CA GLU A 102 12.37 -10.54 2.54
C GLU A 102 12.74 -10.67 1.06
N MET A 103 14.04 -10.82 0.79
CA MET A 103 14.58 -10.84 -0.57
C MET A 103 14.57 -12.26 -1.13
N GLY A 104 13.53 -12.58 -1.90
CA GLY A 104 13.45 -13.81 -2.67
C GLY A 104 14.13 -13.66 -4.02
N ALA A 105 14.92 -14.66 -4.40
CA ALA A 105 15.34 -14.80 -5.79
C ALA A 105 14.10 -15.03 -6.66
N LEU A 106 14.06 -14.39 -7.83
CA LEU A 106 13.00 -14.67 -8.80
C LEU A 106 13.18 -16.08 -9.34
N CYS A 107 12.06 -16.78 -9.56
CA CYS A 107 12.08 -18.08 -10.24
C CYS A 107 12.62 -17.94 -11.68
N PHE A 108 12.30 -16.82 -12.33
CA PHE A 108 12.76 -16.48 -13.67
C PHE A 108 13.27 -15.04 -13.70
N PRO A 109 14.57 -14.81 -13.47
CA PRO A 109 15.19 -13.51 -13.71
C PRO A 109 14.95 -13.06 -15.16
N TYR A 110 14.74 -11.76 -15.37
CA TYR A 110 14.42 -11.22 -16.70
C TYR A 110 15.08 -9.86 -16.92
N TYR A 111 15.14 -9.44 -18.18
CA TYR A 111 15.60 -8.10 -18.54
C TYR A 111 14.41 -7.16 -18.73
N ASP A 112 14.34 -6.09 -17.94
CA ASP A 112 13.30 -5.08 -18.07
C ASP A 112 13.62 -4.18 -19.27
N GLN A 113 12.94 -4.41 -20.40
CA GLN A 113 13.17 -3.64 -21.62
C GLN A 113 12.85 -2.16 -21.48
N TYR A 114 11.90 -1.81 -20.60
CA TYR A 114 11.48 -0.43 -20.41
C TYR A 114 12.52 0.38 -19.63
N LEU A 115 13.05 -0.21 -18.55
CA LEU A 115 14.08 0.43 -17.72
C LEU A 115 15.52 0.13 -18.18
N ASN A 116 15.69 -0.76 -19.17
CA ASN A 116 16.97 -1.23 -19.65
C ASN A 116 17.88 -1.76 -18.51
N LEU A 117 17.31 -2.58 -17.63
CA LEU A 117 18.03 -3.15 -16.49
C LEU A 117 17.60 -4.60 -16.20
N PRO A 118 18.51 -5.44 -15.71
CA PRO A 118 18.16 -6.81 -15.35
C PRO A 118 17.52 -6.90 -13.94
N ILE A 119 16.56 -7.81 -13.79
CA ILE A 119 15.79 -8.06 -12.57
C ILE A 119 16.06 -9.48 -12.10
N TYR A 120 16.54 -9.62 -10.85
CA TYR A 120 16.99 -10.91 -10.31
C TYR A 120 16.26 -11.35 -9.03
N ASN A 121 15.62 -10.42 -8.33
CA ASN A 121 14.95 -10.66 -7.05
C ASN A 121 13.69 -9.79 -6.93
N ASP A 122 12.84 -10.16 -5.98
CA ASP A 122 11.55 -9.49 -5.74
C ASP A 122 11.70 -7.99 -5.44
N ARG A 123 12.80 -7.60 -4.77
CA ARG A 123 13.08 -6.21 -4.43
C ARG A 123 13.37 -5.38 -5.68
N ASN A 124 14.24 -5.87 -6.57
CA ASN A 124 14.53 -5.18 -7.82
C ASN A 124 13.29 -5.08 -8.70
N GLU A 125 12.44 -6.12 -8.71
CA GLU A 125 11.16 -6.09 -9.43
C GLU A 125 10.20 -5.02 -8.87
N TYR A 126 10.09 -4.93 -7.54
CA TYR A 126 9.30 -3.88 -6.88
C TYR A 126 9.83 -2.47 -7.16
N GLU A 127 11.14 -2.27 -7.03
CA GLU A 127 11.81 -0.97 -7.30
C GLU A 127 11.65 -0.57 -8.77
N ALA A 128 11.77 -1.52 -9.68
CA ALA A 128 11.52 -1.33 -11.11
C ALA A 128 10.08 -0.88 -11.36
N ASP A 129 9.08 -1.59 -10.83
CA ASP A 129 7.68 -1.19 -11.01
C ASP A 129 7.37 0.18 -10.39
N CYS A 130 7.95 0.50 -9.23
CA CYS A 130 7.84 1.84 -8.65
C CYS A 130 8.41 2.92 -9.57
N THR A 131 9.54 2.65 -10.22
CA THR A 131 10.18 3.54 -11.18
C THR A 131 9.30 3.72 -12.42
N VAL A 132 8.71 2.63 -12.93
CA VAL A 132 7.76 2.68 -14.05
C VAL A 132 6.55 3.53 -13.68
N ILE A 133 5.93 3.32 -12.52
CA ILE A 133 4.77 4.10 -12.07
C ILE A 133 5.08 5.60 -12.06
N GLU A 134 6.23 6.00 -11.51
CA GLU A 134 6.63 7.41 -11.46
C GLU A 134 6.92 7.98 -12.86
N ALA A 135 7.53 7.19 -13.75
CA ALA A 135 7.75 7.58 -15.14
C ALA A 135 6.42 7.74 -15.93
N GLU A 136 5.45 6.85 -15.70
CA GLU A 136 4.12 6.94 -16.32
C GLU A 136 3.32 8.15 -15.81
N ILE A 137 3.46 8.48 -14.52
CA ILE A 137 2.90 9.72 -13.95
C ILE A 137 3.48 10.95 -14.66
N GLN A 138 4.81 11.02 -14.80
CA GLN A 138 5.47 12.15 -15.47
C GLN A 138 5.06 12.25 -16.95
N ARG A 139 5.01 11.11 -17.66
CA ARG A 139 4.54 11.07 -19.05
C ARG A 139 3.11 11.54 -19.19
N ALA A 140 2.21 11.05 -18.33
CA ALA A 140 0.83 11.47 -18.30
C ALA A 140 0.74 12.97 -18.04
N TYR A 141 1.44 13.48 -17.04
CA TYR A 141 1.45 14.91 -16.73
C TYR A 141 1.91 15.74 -17.94
N ALA A 142 3.05 15.40 -18.55
CA ALA A 142 3.58 16.11 -19.72
C ALA A 142 2.62 16.10 -20.92
N THR A 143 1.84 15.03 -21.08
CA THR A 143 0.84 14.92 -22.14
C THR A 143 -0.36 15.84 -21.88
N TRP A 144 -0.84 15.88 -20.63
CA TRP A 144 -2.12 16.50 -20.28
C TRP A 144 -2.02 17.95 -19.79
N VAL A 145 -0.83 18.40 -19.34
CA VAL A 145 -0.63 19.73 -18.72
C VAL A 145 -1.09 20.90 -19.59
N PHE A 146 -1.05 20.76 -20.92
CA PHE A 146 -1.51 21.79 -21.86
C PHE A 146 -2.84 21.46 -22.54
N GLN A 147 -3.36 20.25 -22.36
CA GLN A 147 -4.56 19.77 -23.06
C GLN A 147 -5.83 19.91 -22.25
N ILE A 148 -5.75 19.72 -20.93
CA ILE A 148 -6.88 19.88 -20.02
C ILE A 148 -6.46 20.79 -18.88
N ILE A 149 -6.84 22.04 -19.04
CA ILE A 149 -6.62 23.10 -18.06
C ILE A 149 -7.93 23.35 -17.33
N ASP A 150 -7.87 23.46 -16.00
CA ASP A 150 -8.99 23.84 -15.16
C ASP A 150 -9.40 25.29 -15.47
N PRO A 151 -10.66 25.54 -15.85
CA PRO A 151 -11.11 26.89 -16.16
C PRO A 151 -11.15 27.83 -14.94
N ARG A 152 -11.08 27.29 -13.71
CA ARG A 152 -11.15 28.08 -12.46
C ARG A 152 -9.87 28.86 -12.20
N ASP A 153 -8.71 28.23 -12.40
CA ASP A 153 -7.41 28.81 -12.04
C ASP A 153 -6.28 28.52 -13.04
N GLY A 154 -6.58 27.87 -14.16
CA GLY A 154 -5.56 27.53 -15.15
C GLY A 154 -4.67 26.34 -14.76
N SER A 155 -5.00 25.61 -13.69
CA SER A 155 -4.20 24.46 -13.23
C SER A 155 -4.42 23.19 -14.08
N PRO A 156 -3.47 22.25 -14.09
CA PRO A 156 -3.63 20.98 -14.79
C PRO A 156 -4.72 20.10 -14.14
N ASN A 157 -5.51 19.39 -14.95
CA ASN A 157 -6.44 18.39 -14.42
C ASN A 157 -5.69 17.13 -13.95
N LEU A 158 -5.37 17.08 -12.65
CA LEU A 158 -4.62 15.97 -12.05
C LEU A 158 -5.41 14.64 -12.01
N ILE A 159 -6.74 14.68 -12.05
CA ILE A 159 -7.58 13.48 -12.13
C ILE A 159 -7.39 12.81 -13.49
N ALA A 160 -7.36 13.58 -14.57
CA ALA A 160 -7.06 13.07 -15.90
C ALA A 160 -5.64 12.49 -15.98
N VAL A 161 -4.65 13.13 -15.34
CA VAL A 161 -3.28 12.62 -15.23
C VAL A 161 -3.24 11.28 -14.50
N LEU A 162 -3.94 11.16 -13.36
CA LEU A 162 -4.06 9.91 -12.60
C LEU A 162 -4.64 8.77 -13.45
N HIS A 163 -5.77 9.01 -14.11
CA HIS A 163 -6.41 7.99 -14.96
C HIS A 163 -5.53 7.59 -16.14
N ALA A 164 -4.85 8.55 -16.77
CA ALA A 164 -3.93 8.26 -17.86
C ALA A 164 -2.73 7.42 -17.39
N ALA A 165 -2.13 7.74 -16.24
CA ALA A 165 -1.05 6.96 -15.66
C ALA A 165 -1.50 5.52 -15.35
N LEU A 166 -2.65 5.34 -14.68
CA LEU A 166 -3.21 4.02 -14.40
C LEU A 166 -3.46 3.20 -15.67
N ARG A 167 -3.98 3.85 -16.72
CA ARG A 167 -4.18 3.22 -18.02
C ARG A 167 -2.86 2.76 -18.63
N PHE A 168 -1.83 3.62 -18.68
CA PHE A 168 -0.53 3.26 -19.25
C PHE A 168 0.17 2.14 -18.47
N ILE A 169 0.09 2.18 -17.14
CA ILE A 169 0.59 1.10 -16.27
C ILE A 169 -0.09 -0.22 -16.64
N ARG A 170 -1.42 -0.23 -16.79
CA ARG A 170 -2.16 -1.44 -17.15
C ARG A 170 -1.83 -1.94 -18.56
N GLU A 171 -1.76 -1.03 -19.54
CA GLU A 171 -1.45 -1.35 -20.95
C GLU A 171 -0.04 -1.92 -21.12
N THR A 172 0.89 -1.55 -20.23
CA THR A 172 2.27 -2.09 -20.22
C THR A 172 2.41 -3.41 -19.44
N GLY A 173 1.30 -4.01 -19.00
CA GLY A 173 1.29 -5.27 -18.26
C GLY A 173 1.95 -5.15 -16.89
N ARG A 174 1.76 -4.01 -16.21
CA ARG A 174 2.33 -3.70 -14.90
C ARG A 174 1.24 -3.61 -13.83
N PRO A 175 1.60 -3.79 -12.55
CA PRO A 175 2.93 -4.19 -12.04
C PRO A 175 3.21 -5.68 -12.30
N LYS A 176 4.50 -6.02 -12.41
CA LYS A 176 4.99 -7.41 -12.46
C LYS A 176 5.28 -7.95 -11.06
N SER A 177 5.71 -7.06 -10.18
CA SER A 177 6.01 -7.35 -8.79
C SER A 177 4.80 -7.92 -8.09
N LYS A 178 4.97 -9.10 -7.49
CA LYS A 178 3.97 -9.70 -6.59
C LYS A 178 3.63 -8.83 -5.37
N TRP A 179 4.49 -7.85 -5.06
CA TRP A 179 4.29 -6.86 -4.02
C TRP A 179 3.37 -5.72 -4.44
N LEU A 180 3.08 -5.59 -5.74
CA LEU A 180 2.19 -4.54 -6.24
C LEU A 180 1.01 -5.13 -7.03
N SER A 181 1.05 -6.41 -7.39
CA SER A 181 -0.03 -7.12 -8.07
C SER A 181 -1.30 -7.19 -7.23
N TRP A 182 -2.46 -7.17 -7.87
CA TRP A 182 -3.76 -7.37 -7.21
C TRP A 182 -4.63 -8.32 -8.02
N ASP A 183 -5.56 -8.99 -7.34
CA ASP A 183 -6.58 -9.82 -7.96
C ASP A 183 -8.01 -9.44 -7.52
N THR A 184 -8.16 -8.59 -6.50
CA THR A 184 -9.46 -8.11 -6.04
C THR A 184 -9.78 -6.66 -6.42
N CYS A 185 -11.06 -6.28 -6.27
CA CYS A 185 -11.53 -4.90 -6.36
C CYS A 185 -10.84 -4.01 -5.31
N LEU A 186 -10.79 -4.49 -4.06
CA LEU A 186 -10.08 -3.81 -2.97
C LEU A 186 -8.62 -3.57 -3.34
N GLY A 187 -7.94 -4.59 -3.87
CA GLY A 187 -6.57 -4.48 -4.32
C GLY A 187 -6.41 -3.36 -5.36
N TYR A 188 -7.26 -3.33 -6.38
CA TYR A 188 -7.24 -2.25 -7.37
C TYR A 188 -7.44 -0.84 -6.77
N LEU A 189 -8.37 -0.67 -5.82
CA LEU A 189 -8.60 0.61 -5.13
C LEU A 189 -7.37 1.07 -4.35
N LEU A 190 -6.73 0.14 -3.67
CA LEU A 190 -5.52 0.42 -2.92
C LEU A 190 -4.34 0.74 -3.84
N PHE A 191 -4.23 0.06 -4.98
CA PHE A 191 -3.19 0.33 -5.97
C PHE A 191 -3.36 1.74 -6.53
N THR A 192 -4.61 2.11 -6.82
CA THR A 192 -4.98 3.46 -7.21
C THR A 192 -4.52 4.48 -6.15
N THR A 193 -4.71 4.19 -4.87
CA THR A 193 -4.23 5.03 -3.76
C THR A 193 -2.72 5.20 -3.74
N LEU A 194 -1.95 4.12 -3.99
CA LEU A 194 -0.49 4.19 -4.12
C LEU A 194 -0.07 5.12 -5.28
N VAL A 195 -0.72 4.99 -6.44
CA VAL A 195 -0.44 5.85 -7.61
C VAL A 195 -0.78 7.30 -7.29
N CYS A 196 -1.87 7.58 -6.57
CA CYS A 196 -2.19 8.94 -6.08
C CYS A 196 -1.10 9.50 -5.16
N ILE A 197 -0.60 8.71 -4.21
CA ILE A 197 0.47 9.13 -3.29
C ILE A 197 1.75 9.48 -4.08
N LYS A 198 2.14 8.62 -5.02
CA LYS A 198 3.28 8.87 -5.90
C LYS A 198 3.07 10.11 -6.78
N LEU A 199 1.88 10.29 -7.33
CA LEU A 199 1.51 11.49 -8.10
C LEU A 199 1.69 12.75 -7.26
N LYS A 200 1.14 12.78 -6.04
CA LYS A 200 1.31 13.91 -5.12
C LYS A 200 2.78 14.17 -4.79
N ARG A 201 3.58 13.13 -4.59
CA ARG A 201 5.02 13.25 -4.35
C ARG A 201 5.72 13.92 -5.53
N VAL A 202 5.52 13.37 -6.74
CA VAL A 202 6.11 13.91 -7.98
C VAL A 202 5.71 15.37 -8.18
N MET A 203 4.43 15.71 -8.02
CA MET A 203 3.95 17.09 -8.16
C MET A 203 4.62 18.04 -7.15
N LYS A 204 4.75 17.64 -5.88
CA LYS A 204 5.46 18.46 -4.87
C LYS A 204 6.94 18.64 -5.17
N GLU A 205 7.60 17.58 -5.63
CA GLU A 205 9.06 17.58 -5.87
C GLU A 205 9.43 18.31 -7.18
N THR A 206 8.59 18.26 -8.21
CA THR A 206 8.94 18.71 -9.57
C THR A 206 8.05 19.82 -10.13
N HIS A 207 6.83 19.98 -9.63
CA HIS A 207 5.82 20.91 -10.17
C HIS A 207 5.13 21.68 -9.04
N PHE A 208 5.92 22.32 -8.16
CA PHE A 208 5.43 22.96 -6.94
C PHE A 208 4.32 24.02 -7.16
N LEU A 209 4.25 24.63 -8.36
CA LEU A 209 3.19 25.58 -8.73
C LEU A 209 1.79 24.96 -8.79
N VAL A 210 1.70 23.62 -8.91
CA VAL A 210 0.44 22.89 -8.89
C VAL A 210 -0.08 22.71 -7.46
N VAL A 211 0.81 22.75 -6.46
CA VAL A 211 0.43 22.62 -5.05
C VAL A 211 -0.46 23.82 -4.69
N ASP A 212 -1.55 23.56 -3.97
CA ASP A 212 -2.60 24.53 -3.60
C ASP A 212 -3.49 25.04 -4.75
N SER A 213 -3.39 24.46 -5.95
CA SER A 213 -4.34 24.73 -7.05
C SER A 213 -5.68 23.99 -6.91
N HIS A 214 -6.66 24.35 -7.74
CA HIS A 214 -7.91 23.61 -7.87
C HIS A 214 -7.69 22.17 -8.34
N GLY A 215 -6.78 21.93 -9.30
CA GLY A 215 -6.42 20.58 -9.72
C GLY A 215 -5.85 19.74 -8.57
N TRP A 216 -5.11 20.36 -7.64
CA TRP A 216 -4.64 19.72 -6.42
C TRP A 216 -5.78 19.40 -5.44
N ALA A 217 -6.68 20.36 -5.20
CA ALA A 217 -7.84 20.17 -4.35
C ALA A 217 -8.76 19.05 -4.85
N ASP A 218 -8.97 18.97 -6.17
CA ASP A 218 -9.75 17.89 -6.80
C ASP A 218 -9.08 16.52 -6.59
N LEU A 219 -7.75 16.43 -6.71
CA LEU A 219 -7.00 15.21 -6.41
C LEU A 219 -7.15 14.80 -4.94
N ASP A 220 -7.10 15.76 -4.01
CA ASP A 220 -7.35 15.50 -2.58
C ASP A 220 -8.77 15.00 -2.33
N GLN A 221 -9.76 15.51 -3.05
CA GLN A 221 -11.14 15.03 -2.99
C GLN A 221 -11.26 13.59 -3.53
N GLU A 222 -10.62 13.27 -4.66
CA GLU A 222 -10.61 11.91 -5.21
C GLU A 222 -9.95 10.92 -4.25
N MET A 223 -8.87 11.30 -3.58
CA MET A 223 -8.24 10.45 -2.55
C MET A 223 -9.20 10.16 -1.38
N ARG A 224 -10.00 11.13 -0.94
CA ARG A 224 -11.03 10.91 0.10
C ARG A 224 -12.13 9.98 -0.40
N ALA A 225 -12.54 10.14 -1.67
CA ALA A 225 -13.54 9.25 -2.29
C ALA A 225 -13.01 7.81 -2.42
N LEU A 226 -11.75 7.63 -2.82
CA LEU A 226 -11.07 6.33 -2.83
C LEU A 226 -11.02 5.71 -1.44
N GLN A 227 -10.67 6.49 -0.42
CA GLN A 227 -10.70 6.02 0.96
C GLN A 227 -12.10 5.56 1.38
N ALA A 228 -13.15 6.32 1.04
CA ALA A 228 -14.52 5.93 1.34
C ALA A 228 -14.92 4.62 0.63
N ARG A 229 -14.53 4.44 -0.63
CA ARG A 229 -14.77 3.20 -1.40
C ARG A 229 -14.03 2.00 -0.81
N ILE A 230 -12.78 2.21 -0.41
CA ILE A 230 -11.98 1.21 0.31
C ILE A 230 -12.70 0.79 1.60
N LEU A 231 -13.18 1.75 2.39
CA LEU A 231 -13.91 1.46 3.63
C LEU A 231 -15.22 0.72 3.40
N ALA A 232 -15.94 1.05 2.33
CA ALA A 232 -17.14 0.32 1.92
C ALA A 232 -16.81 -1.13 1.53
N GLU A 233 -15.79 -1.33 0.69
CA GLU A 233 -15.37 -2.68 0.26
C GLU A 233 -14.91 -3.56 1.44
N ILE A 234 -14.27 -2.97 2.45
CA ILE A 234 -13.87 -3.68 3.68
C ILE A 234 -15.09 -4.03 4.56
N ALA A 235 -16.17 -3.23 4.47
CA ALA A 235 -17.36 -3.43 5.29
C ALA A 235 -18.26 -4.57 4.80
N GLY A 236 -18.11 -4.99 3.53
CA GLY A 236 -19.00 -5.92 2.84
C GLY A 236 -20.34 -5.29 2.47
#